data_AF-X0YTS0-F1
#
_entry.id   AF-X0YTS0-F1
#
_cell.length_a   1.000
_cell.length_b   1.000
_cell.length_c   1.000
_cell.angle_alpha   90.00
_cell.angle_beta   90.00
_cell.angle_gamma   90.00
#
_symmetry.space_group_name_H-M   'P 1'
#
loop_
_entity.id
_entity.type
_entity.pdbx_description
1 polymer ?
#
loop_
_entity_poly.entity_id
_entity_poly.type
_entity_poly.pdbx_seq_one_letter_code
_entity_poly.pdbx_strand_id
1 'polypeptide(L)'
;MGLAPIPSGGFLLKPSSLHEEFGYEIPYLAGGGFKHFNILGTRIGASTIAFWALWNYLGKEGYKNIVKECMEVTSYFMKRINEIPGIKVVVKPIMNIIGITTENGEKVEIIDEELRKKKWKMGLFNNLKILRAVIMPHVKKEHIDKFCIDLELITKKLFN
;
A
#
# COMPACT_ATOMS: atom_id res chain seq x y z
N MET A 1 7.40 -4.06 1.32
CA MET A 1 6.22 -4.84 1.75
C MET A 1 6.66 -5.84 2.82
N GLY A 2 6.13 -5.77 4.05
CA GLY A 2 6.59 -6.62 5.17
C GLY A 2 5.92 -7.99 5.26
N LEU A 3 4.70 -8.13 4.74
CA LEU A 3 3.88 -9.36 4.72
C LEU A 3 3.53 -9.98 6.09
N ALA A 4 4.00 -9.37 7.18
CA ALA A 4 3.66 -9.76 8.53
C ALA A 4 2.19 -9.45 8.87
N PRO A 5 1.57 -10.26 9.74
CA PRO A 5 0.17 -10.08 10.13
C PRO A 5 -0.03 -8.76 10.88
N ILE A 6 -1.22 -8.19 10.77
CA ILE A 6 -1.60 -7.00 11.54
C ILE A 6 -1.85 -7.42 13.01
N PRO A 7 -1.35 -6.68 14.01
CA PRO A 7 -0.51 -5.48 13.90
C PRO A 7 0.99 -5.85 13.90
N SER A 8 1.71 -5.51 12.84
CA SER A 8 3.17 -5.62 12.78
C SER A 8 3.76 -4.33 12.22
N GLY A 9 4.76 -3.80 12.91
CA GLY A 9 5.43 -2.57 12.53
C GLY A 9 6.58 -2.25 13.48
N GLY A 10 7.39 -1.29 13.10
CA GLY A 10 8.50 -0.81 13.91
C GLY A 10 9.02 0.50 13.34
N PHE A 11 9.74 1.23 14.17
CA PHE A 11 10.47 2.43 13.77
C PHE A 11 11.96 2.18 14.01
N LEU A 12 12.80 2.70 13.11
CA LEU A 12 14.26 2.63 13.25
C LEU A 12 14.73 4.01 13.66
N LEU A 13 15.47 4.09 14.77
CA LEU A 13 16.07 5.32 15.27
C LEU A 13 17.58 5.27 15.11
N LYS A 14 18.19 6.45 14.96
CA LYS A 14 19.64 6.57 15.13
C LYS A 14 19.99 6.31 16.60
N PRO A 15 21.11 5.63 16.89
CA PRO A 15 21.49 5.30 18.26
C PRO A 15 21.55 6.51 19.20
N SER A 16 22.04 7.66 18.73
CA SER A 16 22.13 8.89 19.52
C SER A 16 20.76 9.40 20.00
N SER A 17 19.69 9.15 19.24
CA SER A 17 18.33 9.59 19.57
C SER A 17 17.65 8.75 20.67
N LEU A 18 18.15 7.55 20.97
CA LEU A 18 17.56 6.67 21.98
C LEU A 18 17.82 7.15 23.42
N HIS A 19 18.96 7.78 23.66
CA HIS A 19 19.41 8.07 25.02
C HIS A 19 18.84 9.39 25.55
N GLU A 20 18.70 10.40 24.70
CA GLU A 20 18.45 11.78 25.15
C GLU A 20 16.97 12.20 25.05
N GLU A 21 16.23 11.73 24.04
CA GLU A 21 14.89 12.28 23.72
C GLU A 21 13.77 11.25 23.71
N PHE A 22 14.11 9.97 23.52
CA PHE A 22 13.11 8.93 23.25
C PHE A 22 12.86 8.01 24.45
N GLY A 23 11.59 7.88 24.83
CA GLY A 23 11.11 7.03 25.93
C GLY A 23 10.75 7.79 27.20
N TYR A 24 9.96 7.15 28.07
CA TYR A 24 9.49 7.72 29.33
C TYR A 24 9.76 6.75 30.49
N GLU A 25 9.97 7.28 31.68
CA GLU A 25 10.23 6.47 32.87
C GLU A 25 8.91 5.97 33.47
N ILE A 26 8.88 4.69 33.88
CA ILE A 26 7.77 4.08 34.60
C ILE A 26 8.19 3.89 36.06
N PRO A 27 7.81 4.80 36.98
CA PRO A 27 8.39 4.85 38.33
C PRO A 27 7.77 3.88 39.35
N TYR A 28 6.66 3.21 39.01
CA TYR A 28 5.84 2.47 39.98
C TYR A 28 6.09 0.96 40.02
N LEU A 29 7.05 0.44 39.25
CA LEU A 29 7.34 -1.00 39.22
C LEU A 29 8.18 -1.42 40.42
N ALA A 30 7.79 -2.53 41.07
CA ALA A 30 8.43 -3.03 42.29
C ALA A 30 9.93 -3.40 42.13
N GLY A 31 10.40 -3.57 40.89
CA GLY A 31 11.80 -3.82 40.55
C GLY A 31 12.62 -2.55 40.25
N GLY A 32 12.07 -1.36 40.48
CA GLY A 32 12.69 -0.08 40.14
C GLY A 32 12.17 0.51 38.82
N GLY A 33 12.43 1.81 38.63
CA GLY A 33 12.08 2.53 37.42
C GLY A 33 12.78 1.95 36.19
N PHE A 34 12.02 1.79 35.10
CA PHE A 34 12.55 1.38 33.80
C PHE A 34 12.15 2.37 32.71
N LYS A 35 13.08 2.65 31.79
CA LYS A 35 12.86 3.54 30.64
C LYS A 35 12.15 2.78 29.52
N HIS A 36 10.91 3.16 29.25
CA HIS A 36 10.04 2.51 28.28
C HIS A 36 10.02 3.26 26.94
N PHE A 37 10.18 2.53 25.84
CA PHE A 37 10.37 3.10 24.49
C PHE A 37 9.18 2.93 23.55
N ASN A 38 8.05 2.41 24.05
CA ASN A 38 6.89 2.10 23.22
C ASN A 38 5.65 2.79 23.80
N ILE A 39 4.61 2.99 22.98
CA ILE A 39 3.36 3.57 23.48
C ILE A 39 2.62 2.59 24.40
N LEU A 40 2.70 1.28 24.10
CA LEU A 40 2.01 0.23 24.84
C LEU A 40 2.93 -0.44 25.85
N GLY A 41 2.41 -0.75 27.05
CA GLY A 41 3.05 -1.63 28.02
C GLY A 41 2.98 -3.09 27.56
N THR A 42 1.83 -3.74 27.79
CA THR A 42 1.53 -5.09 27.30
C THR A 42 1.39 -5.10 25.77
N ARG A 43 2.02 -6.06 25.11
CA ARG A 43 2.11 -6.14 23.64
C ARG A 43 1.88 -7.56 23.15
N ILE A 44 1.40 -7.68 21.91
CA ILE A 44 1.15 -8.97 21.26
C ILE A 44 2.48 -9.54 20.75
N GLY A 45 3.06 -10.50 21.47
CA GLY A 45 4.32 -11.15 21.06
C GLY A 45 4.20 -11.95 19.74
N ALA A 46 3.00 -12.43 19.42
CA ALA A 46 2.75 -13.21 18.20
C ALA A 46 3.13 -12.46 16.92
N SER A 47 2.87 -11.15 16.84
CA SER A 47 3.23 -10.32 15.69
C SER A 47 4.75 -10.25 15.49
N THR A 48 5.50 -10.08 16.58
CA THR A 48 6.96 -10.04 16.55
C THR A 48 7.55 -11.38 16.08
N ILE A 49 7.02 -12.50 16.59
CA ILE A 49 7.43 -13.84 16.19
C ILE A 49 7.10 -14.08 14.71
N ALA A 50 5.91 -13.69 14.25
CA ALA A 50 5.51 -13.84 12.85
C ALA A 50 6.41 -13.01 11.90
N PHE A 51 6.75 -11.77 12.28
CA PHE A 51 7.71 -10.97 11.52
C PHE A 51 9.08 -11.64 11.46
N TRP A 52 9.61 -12.12 12.60
CA TRP A 52 10.89 -12.82 12.65
C TRP A 52 10.88 -14.08 11.78
N ALA A 53 9.81 -14.88 11.84
CA ALA A 53 9.67 -16.09 11.03
C ALA A 53 9.66 -15.77 9.54
N LEU A 54 8.88 -14.76 9.10
CA LEU A 54 8.84 -14.34 7.69
C LEU A 54 10.19 -13.77 7.21
N TRP A 55 10.87 -13.01 8.05
CA TRP A 55 12.17 -12.45 7.73
C TRP A 55 13.20 -13.55 7.46
N ASN A 56 13.24 -14.57 8.31
CA ASN A 56 14.13 -15.72 8.13
C ASN A 56 13.72 -16.59 6.94
N TYR A 57 12.42 -16.82 6.75
CA TYR A 57 11.90 -17.66 5.67
C TYR A 57 12.10 -17.05 4.29
N LEU A 58 11.74 -15.78 4.11
CA LEU A 58 11.86 -15.10 2.82
C LEU A 58 13.30 -14.65 2.54
N GLY A 59 13.98 -14.16 3.57
CA GLY A 59 15.26 -13.48 3.44
C GLY A 59 15.20 -12.32 2.44
N LYS A 60 16.37 -11.80 2.09
CA LYS A 60 16.49 -10.67 1.14
C LYS A 60 15.96 -11.03 -0.25
N GLU A 61 16.27 -12.23 -0.74
CA GLU A 61 15.92 -12.64 -2.10
C GLU A 61 14.42 -12.94 -2.26
N GLY A 62 13.78 -13.56 -1.26
CA GLY A 62 12.33 -13.74 -1.28
C GLY A 62 11.57 -12.42 -1.35
N TYR A 63 11.96 -11.44 -0.53
CA TYR A 63 11.35 -10.10 -0.60
C TYR A 63 11.60 -9.41 -1.95
N LYS A 64 12.80 -9.53 -2.53
CA LYS A 64 13.10 -8.99 -3.86
C LYS A 64 12.22 -9.61 -4.94
N ASN A 65 12.07 -10.94 -4.93
CA ASN A 65 11.25 -11.66 -5.91
C ASN A 65 9.79 -11.22 -5.84
N ILE A 66 9.24 -11.12 -4.63
CA ILE A 66 7.86 -10.64 -4.41
C ILE A 66 7.68 -9.22 -4.95
N VAL A 67 8.62 -8.32 -4.66
CA VAL A 67 8.57 -6.94 -5.17
C VAL A 67 8.67 -6.92 -6.70
N LYS A 68 9.56 -7.74 -7.28
CA LYS A 68 9.73 -7.86 -8.73
C LYS A 68 8.43 -8.27 -9.41
N GLU A 69 7.75 -9.31 -8.92
CA GLU A 69 6.46 -9.77 -9.44
C GLU A 69 5.38 -8.68 -9.35
N CYS A 70 5.29 -7.98 -8.22
CA CYS A 70 4.37 -6.86 -8.05
C CYS A 70 4.67 -5.72 -9.05
N MET A 71 5.95 -5.45 -9.32
CA MET A 71 6.37 -4.43 -10.28
C MET A 71 6.08 -4.84 -11.74
N GLU A 72 6.16 -6.12 -12.07
CA GLU A 72 5.78 -6.63 -13.39
C GLU A 72 4.28 -6.45 -13.64
N VAL A 73 3.43 -6.78 -12.65
CA VAL A 73 1.98 -6.55 -12.74
C VAL A 73 1.66 -5.05 -12.76
N THR A 74 2.39 -4.24 -11.98
CA THR A 74 2.25 -2.78 -11.98
C THR A 74 2.57 -2.18 -13.34
N SER A 75 3.66 -2.64 -13.97
CA SER A 75 4.06 -2.19 -15.31
C SER A 75 3.04 -2.60 -16.37
N TYR A 76 2.49 -3.82 -16.25
CA TYR A 76 1.40 -4.29 -17.10
C TYR A 76 0.16 -3.40 -16.95
N PHE A 77 -0.27 -3.14 -15.71
CA PHE A 77 -1.44 -2.32 -15.43
C PHE A 77 -1.29 -0.88 -15.93
N MET A 78 -0.11 -0.27 -15.75
CA MET A 78 0.17 1.05 -16.31
C MET A 78 -0.04 1.11 -17.82
N LYS A 79 0.44 0.10 -18.57
CA LYS A 79 0.24 0.03 -20.03
C LYS A 79 -1.25 -0.04 -20.36
N ARG A 80 -1.99 -0.94 -19.70
CA ARG A 80 -3.44 -1.10 -19.89
C ARG A 80 -4.22 0.18 -19.61
N ILE A 81 -3.86 0.94 -18.57
CA ILE A 81 -4.52 2.22 -18.27
C ILE A 81 -4.26 3.25 -19.37
N ASN A 82 -3.02 3.38 -19.84
CA ASN A 82 -2.68 4.35 -20.89
C ASN A 82 -3.26 3.98 -22.27
N GLU A 83 -3.74 2.75 -22.45
CA GLU A 83 -4.48 2.33 -23.65
C GLU A 83 -5.96 2.77 -23.62
N ILE A 84 -6.51 3.14 -22.45
CA ILE A 84 -7.92 3.49 -22.29
C ILE A 84 -8.11 5.01 -22.52
N PRO A 85 -8.91 5.44 -23.52
CA PRO A 85 -9.17 6.85 -23.76
C PRO A 85 -9.84 7.56 -22.57
N GLY A 86 -9.46 8.83 -22.35
CA GLY A 86 -10.02 9.69 -21.30
C GLY A 86 -9.38 9.52 -19.92
N ILE A 87 -8.50 8.54 -19.74
CA ILE A 87 -7.72 8.35 -18.50
C ILE A 87 -6.24 8.18 -18.79
N LYS A 88 -5.43 8.42 -17.75
CA LYS A 88 -3.99 8.23 -17.79
C LYS A 88 -3.46 7.86 -16.41
N VAL A 89 -2.26 7.29 -16.40
CA VAL A 89 -1.49 7.17 -15.17
C VAL A 89 -0.87 8.53 -14.84
N VAL A 90 -0.98 8.96 -13.58
CA VAL A 90 -0.49 10.27 -13.09
C VAL A 90 1.02 10.43 -13.32
N VAL A 91 1.78 9.38 -13.01
CA VAL A 91 3.24 9.33 -13.19
C VAL A 91 3.68 7.88 -13.39
N LYS A 92 4.76 7.66 -14.15
CA LYS A 92 5.36 6.33 -14.28
C LYS A 92 5.71 5.78 -12.88
N PRO A 93 5.12 4.64 -12.46
CA PRO A 93 5.31 4.12 -11.12
C PRO A 93 6.73 3.57 -10.94
N ILE A 94 7.40 4.02 -9.88
CA ILE A 94 8.70 3.48 -9.42
C ILE A 94 8.54 2.45 -8.29
N MET A 95 7.30 2.22 -7.85
CA MET A 95 6.90 1.26 -6.83
C MET A 95 5.55 0.64 -7.22
N ASN A 96 5.07 -0.33 -6.45
CA ASN A 96 3.84 -1.08 -6.72
C ASN A 96 2.54 -0.30 -6.41
N ILE A 97 2.53 1.01 -6.71
CA ILE A 97 1.40 1.91 -6.49
C ILE A 97 1.14 2.68 -7.78
N ILE A 98 -0.11 2.69 -8.23
CA ILE A 98 -0.54 3.41 -9.43
C ILE A 98 -1.58 4.46 -9.04
N GLY A 99 -1.36 5.69 -9.48
CA GLY A 99 -2.37 6.74 -9.50
C GLY A 99 -2.98 6.84 -10.89
N ILE A 100 -4.30 6.74 -10.99
CA ILE A 100 -5.08 6.90 -12.22
C ILE A 100 -5.83 8.22 -12.11
N THR A 101 -5.82 9.00 -13.18
CA THR A 101 -6.56 10.26 -13.29
C THR A 101 -7.10 10.40 -14.71
N THR A 102 -7.91 11.42 -14.96
CA THR A 102 -8.37 11.80 -16.30
C THR A 102 -7.46 12.89 -16.87
N GLU A 103 -7.71 13.35 -18.10
CA GLU A 103 -6.82 14.31 -18.75
C GLU A 103 -6.67 15.61 -17.94
N ASN A 104 -7.77 16.10 -17.34
CA ASN A 104 -7.83 17.32 -16.53
C ASN A 104 -8.25 17.07 -15.06
N GLY A 105 -8.28 15.81 -14.61
CA GLY A 105 -8.76 15.43 -13.28
C GLY A 105 -10.29 15.56 -13.08
N GLU A 106 -11.04 15.79 -14.15
CA GLU A 106 -12.50 15.79 -14.16
C GLU A 106 -13.11 14.39 -13.94
N LYS A 107 -14.32 14.32 -13.35
CA LYS A 107 -15.12 13.08 -13.26
C LYS A 107 -14.46 11.89 -12.54
N VAL A 108 -13.32 12.05 -11.88
CA VAL A 108 -12.60 10.97 -11.18
C VAL A 108 -13.46 10.37 -10.06
N GLU A 109 -14.25 11.20 -9.37
CA GLU A 109 -15.20 10.77 -8.34
C GLU A 109 -16.33 9.93 -8.94
N ILE A 110 -16.85 10.32 -10.11
CA ILE A 110 -17.90 9.58 -10.82
C ILE A 110 -17.37 8.22 -11.27
N ILE A 111 -16.12 8.16 -11.74
CA ILE A 111 -15.45 6.90 -12.07
C ILE A 111 -15.33 6.01 -10.82
N ASP A 112 -14.94 6.55 -9.66
CA ASP A 112 -14.90 5.79 -8.40
C ASP A 112 -16.28 5.20 -8.04
N GLU A 113 -17.33 6.01 -8.12
CA GLU A 113 -18.69 5.59 -7.80
C GLU A 113 -19.18 4.45 -8.70
N GLU A 114 -18.94 4.55 -10.01
CA GLU A 114 -19.28 3.49 -10.98
C GLU A 114 -18.45 2.21 -10.75
N LEU A 115 -17.16 2.35 -10.43
CA LEU A 115 -16.31 1.22 -10.04
C LEU A 115 -16.82 0.54 -8.77
N ARG A 116 -17.26 1.30 -7.76
CA ARG A 116 -17.83 0.76 -6.51
C ARG A 116 -19.12 0.00 -6.74
N LYS A 117 -19.99 0.46 -7.65
CA LYS A 117 -21.19 -0.29 -8.08
C LYS A 117 -20.83 -1.67 -8.65
N LYS A 118 -19.67 -1.78 -9.29
CA LYS A 118 -19.07 -3.02 -9.78
C LYS A 118 -18.20 -3.76 -8.75
N LYS A 119 -18.24 -3.34 -7.47
CA LYS A 119 -17.50 -3.90 -6.33
C LYS A 119 -15.99 -3.66 -6.35
N TRP A 120 -15.49 -2.84 -7.26
CA TRP A 120 -14.10 -2.37 -7.24
C TRP A 120 -13.96 -1.25 -6.20
N LYS A 121 -13.05 -1.42 -5.25
CA LYS A 121 -12.79 -0.42 -4.19
C LYS A 121 -11.39 0.11 -4.34
N MET A 122 -11.28 1.35 -4.82
CA MET A 122 -10.02 2.06 -4.93
C MET A 122 -9.86 3.09 -3.81
N GLY A 123 -8.63 3.54 -3.59
CA GLY A 123 -8.36 4.67 -2.72
C GLY A 123 -8.55 5.97 -3.50
N LEU A 124 -9.63 6.70 -3.25
CA LEU A 124 -9.91 7.98 -3.89
C LEU A 124 -9.23 9.12 -3.12
N PHE A 125 -8.45 9.95 -3.82
CA PHE A 125 -7.80 11.14 -3.30
C PHE A 125 -8.47 12.39 -3.89
N ASN A 126 -9.57 12.84 -3.27
CA ASN A 126 -10.43 13.92 -3.79
C ASN A 126 -9.69 15.23 -4.11
N ASN A 127 -8.74 15.63 -3.26
CA ASN A 127 -8.00 16.88 -3.46
C ASN A 127 -7.03 16.81 -4.64
N LEU A 128 -6.57 15.61 -4.97
CA LEU A 128 -5.62 15.39 -6.06
C LEU A 128 -6.31 14.92 -7.35
N LYS A 129 -7.60 14.55 -7.29
CA LYS A 129 -8.35 13.91 -8.38
C LYS A 129 -7.65 12.64 -8.88
N ILE A 130 -7.31 11.74 -7.95
CA ILE A 130 -6.57 10.50 -8.24
C ILE A 130 -7.28 9.29 -7.63
N LEU A 131 -7.39 8.21 -8.42
CA LEU A 131 -7.68 6.86 -7.94
C LEU A 131 -6.38 6.10 -7.74
N ARG A 132 -6.11 5.68 -6.51
CA ARG A 132 -4.92 4.92 -6.13
C ARG A 132 -5.21 3.43 -6.07
N ALA A 133 -4.45 2.66 -6.84
CA ALA A 133 -4.30 1.22 -6.69
C ALA A 133 -2.97 0.86 -6.03
N VAL A 134 -2.96 -0.17 -5.19
CA VAL A 134 -1.75 -0.78 -4.64
C VAL A 134 -1.69 -2.22 -5.12
N ILE A 135 -0.65 -2.57 -5.85
CA ILE A 135 -0.47 -3.89 -6.45
C ILE A 135 0.25 -4.77 -5.44
N MET A 136 -0.52 -5.59 -4.74
CA MET A 136 -0.03 -6.54 -3.74
C MET A 136 0.14 -7.93 -4.37
N PRO A 137 0.85 -8.88 -3.71
CA PRO A 137 1.18 -10.18 -4.31
C PRO A 137 -0.03 -11.03 -4.75
N HIS A 138 -1.21 -10.78 -4.19
CA HIS A 138 -2.45 -11.47 -4.58
C HIS A 138 -3.10 -10.90 -5.85
N VAL A 139 -2.62 -9.76 -6.36
CA VAL A 139 -3.15 -9.10 -7.56
C VAL A 139 -2.42 -9.66 -8.78
N LYS A 140 -3.15 -10.37 -9.63
CA LYS A 140 -2.63 -11.00 -10.85
C LYS A 140 -3.08 -10.25 -12.10
N LYS A 141 -2.45 -10.53 -13.24
CA LYS A 141 -2.81 -9.89 -14.53
C LYS A 141 -4.27 -10.12 -14.91
N GLU A 142 -4.82 -11.29 -14.60
CA GLU A 142 -6.23 -11.60 -14.89
C GLU A 142 -7.20 -10.72 -14.07
N HIS A 143 -6.79 -10.28 -12.86
CA HIS A 143 -7.57 -9.32 -12.08
C HIS A 143 -7.50 -7.92 -12.71
N ILE A 144 -6.32 -7.55 -13.22
CA ILE A 144 -6.10 -6.29 -13.94
C ILE A 144 -6.95 -6.24 -15.21
N ASP A 145 -6.99 -7.33 -15.98
CA ASP A 145 -7.78 -7.39 -17.21
C ASP A 145 -9.28 -7.20 -16.95
N LYS A 146 -9.82 -7.92 -15.94
CA LYS A 146 -11.21 -7.77 -15.52
C LYS A 146 -11.52 -6.34 -15.07
N PHE A 147 -10.63 -5.74 -14.29
CA PHE A 147 -10.76 -4.36 -13.85
C PHE A 147 -10.73 -3.38 -15.02
N CYS A 148 -9.79 -3.54 -15.97
CA CYS A 148 -9.65 -2.66 -17.13
C CYS A 148 -10.85 -2.73 -18.07
N ILE A 149 -11.46 -3.89 -18.27
CA ILE A 149 -12.71 -4.03 -19.06
C ILE A 149 -13.82 -3.17 -18.45
N ASP A 150 -14.02 -3.28 -17.12
CA ASP A 150 -15.04 -2.50 -16.43
C ASP A 150 -14.73 -1.00 -16.48
N LEU A 151 -13.47 -0.62 -16.30
CA LEU A 151 -13.02 0.76 -16.36
C LEU A 151 -13.22 1.37 -17.75
N GLU A 152 -12.88 0.65 -18.81
CA GLU A 152 -13.06 1.09 -20.20
C GLU A 152 -14.54 1.30 -20.54
N LEU A 153 -15.44 0.42 -20.07
CA LEU A 153 -16.88 0.60 -20.23
C LEU A 153 -17.40 1.86 -19.51
N ILE A 154 -16.83 2.19 -18.36
CA ILE A 154 -17.18 3.39 -17.60
C ILE A 154 -16.67 4.63 -18.32
N THR A 155 -15.38 4.68 -18.69
CA THR A 155 -14.79 5.84 -19.35
C THR A 155 -15.45 6.12 -20.68
N LYS A 156 -15.74 5.09 -21.49
CA LYS A 156 -16.46 5.23 -22.75
C LYS A 156 -17.84 5.87 -22.59
N LYS A 157 -18.57 5.58 -21.51
CA LYS A 157 -19.88 6.22 -21.24
C LYS A 157 -19.76 7.68 -20.77
N LEU A 158 -18.64 8.04 -20.15
CA LEU A 158 -18.43 9.36 -19.57
C LEU A 158 -17.79 10.35 -20.55
N PHE A 159 -17.04 9.85 -21.53
CA PHE A 159 -16.23 10.66 -22.46
C PHE A 159 -16.61 10.51 -23.95
N ASN A 160 -17.54 9.60 -24.30
CA ASN A 160 -18.30 9.69 -25.56
C ASN A 160 -19.53 10.57 -25.38
#